data_AF-A0A1D7QHN9-F1
#
_entry.id   AF-A0A1D7QHN9-F1
#
_cell.length_a   1.000
_cell.length_b   1.000
_cell.length_c   1.000
_cell.angle_alpha   90.00
_cell.angle_beta   90.00
_cell.angle_gamma   90.00
#
_symmetry.space_group_name_H-M   'P 1'
#
loop_
_entity.id
_entity.type
_entity.pdbx_description
1 polymer ?
#
loop_
_entity_poly.entity_id
_entity_poly.type
_entity_poly.pdbx_seq_one_letter_code
_entity_poly.pdbx_strand_id
1 'polypeptide(L)'
;MEKDLENSDWMNEAPYLAGLGAKSPFTVPEGYFGQLPEHIHQAIYLNELKTATPDHGFDTPESYFEELTLGIQAKLALEKLKEQVPDEGYTVPGDYFSQLQAKISAKTILSDKKEAKILRLWHSKLVKYASAACFLLITAAGIYFYPRTPAQQALSADMASEQMLYDIDESTIIEHIESNNLKAENPAVADADLENYILSNYSQNDIASDL
;
A
#
# COMPACT_ATOMS: atom_id res chain seq x y z
N MET A 1 -72.53 -24.22 57.13
CA MET A 1 -71.19 -24.37 56.52
C MET A 1 -70.85 -25.83 56.70
N GLU A 2 -71.24 -26.65 55.72
CA GLU A 2 -70.96 -28.08 55.70
C GLU A 2 -69.44 -28.28 55.75
N LYS A 3 -68.98 -29.09 56.71
CA LYS A 3 -67.60 -29.54 56.74
C LYS A 3 -67.48 -30.60 55.67
N ASP A 4 -66.74 -30.31 54.61
CA ASP A 4 -66.24 -31.31 53.66
C ASP A 4 -65.37 -32.30 54.45
N LEU A 5 -66.00 -33.39 54.90
CA LEU A 5 -65.42 -34.46 55.73
C LEU A 5 -64.72 -35.53 54.89
N GLU A 6 -64.58 -35.33 53.58
CA GLU A 6 -64.04 -36.35 52.66
C GLU A 6 -62.54 -36.62 52.85
N ASN A 7 -61.85 -35.91 53.75
CA ASN A 7 -60.44 -36.15 54.05
C ASN A 7 -60.10 -35.91 55.54
N SER A 8 -60.85 -36.55 56.45
CA SER A 8 -60.64 -36.47 57.91
C SER A 8 -59.92 -37.69 58.50
N ASP A 9 -59.41 -38.61 57.68
CA ASP A 9 -58.74 -39.84 58.15
C ASP A 9 -57.52 -39.55 59.03
N TRP A 10 -56.82 -38.43 58.78
CA TRP A 10 -55.70 -37.96 59.60
C TRP A 10 -56.06 -37.76 61.09
N MET A 11 -57.34 -37.50 61.40
CA MET A 11 -57.79 -37.31 62.78
C MET A 11 -57.73 -38.61 63.58
N ASN A 12 -57.90 -39.76 62.91
CA ASN A 12 -57.77 -41.08 63.51
C ASN A 12 -56.30 -41.49 63.64
N GLU A 13 -55.47 -41.11 62.68
CA GLU A 13 -54.03 -41.41 62.66
C GLU A 13 -53.25 -40.57 63.67
N ALA A 14 -53.70 -39.34 63.95
CA ALA A 14 -53.06 -38.41 64.87
C ALA A 14 -54.07 -37.78 65.87
N PRO A 15 -54.63 -38.56 66.81
CA PRO A 15 -55.68 -38.08 67.73
C PRO A 15 -55.20 -36.94 68.64
N TYR A 16 -53.91 -36.90 68.96
CA TYR A 16 -53.30 -35.81 69.72
C TYR A 16 -53.33 -34.48 68.95
N LEU A 17 -53.02 -34.51 67.65
CA LEU A 17 -53.06 -33.33 66.77
C LEU A 17 -54.49 -32.89 66.48
N ALA A 18 -55.42 -33.84 66.37
CA ALA A 18 -56.84 -33.56 66.19
C ALA A 18 -57.47 -32.89 67.43
N GLY A 19 -56.96 -33.21 68.64
CA GLY A 19 -57.38 -32.59 69.90
C GLY A 19 -56.80 -31.19 70.14
N LEU A 20 -55.76 -30.80 69.39
CA LEU A 20 -55.22 -29.44 69.41
C LEU A 20 -56.16 -28.51 68.63
N GLY A 21 -56.55 -27.39 69.26
CA GLY A 21 -57.32 -26.36 68.57
C GLY A 21 -56.56 -25.84 67.35
N ALA A 22 -57.27 -25.54 66.26
CA ALA A 22 -56.72 -25.03 64.99
C ALA A 22 -56.17 -23.58 65.10
N LYS A 23 -55.48 -23.27 66.19
CA LYS A 23 -54.75 -22.03 66.41
C LYS A 23 -53.26 -22.33 66.28
N SER A 24 -52.62 -21.75 65.28
CA SER A 24 -51.16 -21.78 65.20
C SER A 24 -50.59 -21.05 66.43
N PRO A 25 -49.69 -21.68 67.22
CA PRO A 25 -48.99 -20.99 68.30
C PRO A 25 -47.96 -19.98 67.76
N PHE A 26 -47.66 -20.02 66.46
CA PHE A 26 -46.72 -19.13 65.79
C PHE A 26 -47.48 -18.06 65.01
N THR A 27 -47.14 -16.80 65.27
CA THR A 27 -47.62 -15.64 64.52
C THR A 27 -46.48 -15.15 63.64
N VAL A 28 -46.74 -14.99 62.34
CA VAL A 28 -45.79 -14.36 61.41
C VAL A 28 -46.20 -12.91 61.17
N PRO A 29 -45.23 -12.02 60.88
CA PRO A 29 -45.53 -10.65 60.46
C PRO A 29 -46.41 -10.60 59.21
N GLU A 30 -47.17 -9.52 59.07
CA GLU A 30 -47.95 -9.24 57.88
C GLU A 30 -47.06 -9.21 56.63
N GLY A 31 -47.51 -9.86 55.55
CA GLY A 31 -46.75 -9.90 54.29
C GLY A 31 -45.57 -10.86 54.25
N TYR A 32 -45.27 -11.61 55.33
CA TYR A 32 -44.14 -12.56 55.39
C TYR A 32 -44.12 -13.52 54.20
N PHE A 33 -45.21 -14.26 53.98
CA PHE A 33 -45.30 -15.22 52.86
C PHE A 33 -45.45 -14.55 51.49
N GLY A 34 -45.86 -13.28 51.45
CA GLY A 34 -45.94 -12.51 50.20
C GLY A 34 -44.57 -12.06 49.70
N GLN A 35 -43.67 -11.67 50.61
CA GLN A 35 -42.30 -11.23 50.30
C GLN A 35 -41.27 -12.36 50.32
N LEU A 36 -41.62 -13.51 50.92
CA LEU A 36 -40.74 -14.67 51.05
C LEU A 36 -40.13 -15.13 49.70
N PRO A 37 -40.88 -15.22 48.58
CA PRO A 37 -40.28 -15.60 47.30
C PRO A 37 -39.18 -14.64 46.85
N GLU A 38 -39.42 -13.33 46.98
CA GLU A 38 -38.46 -12.28 46.60
C GLU A 38 -37.20 -12.35 47.46
N HIS A 39 -37.37 -12.51 48.78
CA HIS A 39 -36.25 -12.65 49.71
C HIS A 39 -35.41 -13.91 49.43
N ILE A 40 -36.06 -15.02 49.08
CA ILE A 40 -35.38 -16.26 48.69
C ILE A 40 -34.58 -16.03 47.40
N HIS A 41 -35.18 -15.43 46.38
CA HIS A 41 -34.49 -15.12 45.13
C HIS A 41 -33.30 -14.18 45.33
N GLN A 42 -33.46 -13.13 46.12
CA GLN A 42 -32.37 -12.20 46.44
C GLN A 42 -31.23 -12.89 47.22
N ALA A 43 -31.57 -13.75 48.18
CA ALA A 43 -30.57 -14.50 48.94
C ALA A 43 -29.80 -15.49 48.05
N ILE A 44 -30.49 -16.19 47.15
CA ILE A 44 -29.87 -17.08 46.16
C ILE A 44 -28.94 -16.27 45.25
N TYR A 45 -29.42 -15.17 44.68
CA TYR A 45 -28.63 -14.31 43.80
C TYR A 45 -27.36 -13.77 44.47
N LEU A 46 -27.47 -13.29 45.71
CA LEU A 46 -26.30 -12.81 46.46
C LEU A 46 -25.31 -13.94 46.78
N ASN A 47 -25.80 -15.15 47.05
CA ASN A 47 -24.94 -16.30 47.27
C ASN A 47 -24.21 -16.71 45.99
N GLU A 48 -24.93 -16.75 44.86
CA GLU A 48 -24.37 -17.00 43.54
C GLU A 48 -23.28 -15.98 43.19
N LEU A 49 -23.55 -14.68 43.38
CA LEU A 49 -22.55 -13.63 43.18
C LEU A 49 -21.32 -13.84 44.06
N LYS A 50 -21.48 -14.20 45.34
CA LYS A 50 -20.34 -14.46 46.23
C LYS A 50 -19.50 -15.65 45.78
N THR A 51 -20.12 -16.67 45.20
CA THR A 51 -19.41 -17.84 44.67
C THR A 51 -18.81 -17.64 43.29
N ALA A 52 -19.45 -16.82 42.45
CA ALA A 52 -19.04 -16.55 41.08
C ALA A 52 -17.95 -15.47 40.99
N THR A 53 -17.84 -14.61 42.01
CA THR A 53 -16.80 -13.58 42.07
C THR A 53 -15.59 -14.13 42.82
N PRO A 54 -14.35 -13.98 42.30
CA PRO A 54 -13.14 -14.32 43.05
C PRO A 54 -13.08 -13.54 44.38
N ASP A 55 -12.34 -14.06 45.37
CA ASP A 55 -12.23 -13.54 46.76
C ASP A 55 -12.01 -12.01 46.88
N HIS A 56 -11.57 -11.36 45.80
CA HIS A 56 -11.47 -9.92 45.64
C HIS A 56 -12.61 -9.41 44.75
N GLY A 57 -13.81 -9.29 45.34
CA GLY A 57 -15.04 -8.99 44.60
C GLY A 57 -15.06 -7.67 43.82
N PHE A 58 -14.14 -6.75 44.14
CA PHE A 58 -13.96 -5.48 43.46
C PHE A 58 -12.48 -5.10 43.50
N ASP A 59 -11.70 -5.63 42.57
CA ASP A 59 -10.33 -5.17 42.37
C ASP A 59 -10.33 -3.86 41.59
N THR A 60 -9.68 -2.86 42.16
CA THR A 60 -9.37 -1.63 41.42
C THR A 60 -8.22 -1.91 40.45
N PRO A 61 -8.22 -1.33 39.24
CA PRO A 61 -7.08 -1.41 38.34
C PRO A 61 -5.77 -0.97 39.00
N GLU A 62 -4.66 -1.50 38.50
CA GLU A 62 -3.34 -1.07 38.91
C GLU A 62 -3.22 0.46 38.78
N SER A 63 -2.66 1.12 39.80
CA SER A 63 -2.48 2.58 39.86
C SER A 63 -3.76 3.44 39.95
N TYR A 64 -4.96 2.86 40.11
CA TYR A 64 -6.21 3.65 40.23
C TYR A 64 -6.13 4.78 41.27
N PHE A 65 -5.64 4.48 42.47
CA PHE A 65 -5.57 5.46 43.56
C PHE A 65 -4.48 6.52 43.35
N GLU A 66 -3.37 6.15 42.69
CA GLU A 66 -2.30 7.09 42.34
C GLU A 66 -2.78 8.07 41.26
N GLU A 67 -3.39 7.56 40.19
CA GLU A 67 -3.97 8.39 39.12
C GLU A 67 -5.09 9.29 39.63
N LEU A 68 -5.96 8.76 40.49
CA LEU A 68 -7.02 9.54 41.13
C LEU A 68 -6.43 10.70 41.94
N THR A 69 -5.40 10.42 42.74
CA THR A 69 -4.74 11.42 43.57
C THR A 69 -4.09 12.51 42.71
N LEU A 70 -3.35 12.12 41.68
CA LEU A 70 -2.75 13.05 40.72
C LEU A 70 -3.81 13.90 40.02
N GLY A 71 -4.92 13.28 39.58
CA GLY A 71 -6.02 13.97 38.91
C GLY A 71 -6.70 15.00 39.81
N ILE A 72 -6.92 14.67 41.09
CA ILE A 72 -7.47 15.61 42.08
C ILE A 72 -6.51 16.79 42.30
N GLN A 73 -5.22 16.51 42.51
CA GLN A 73 -4.21 17.55 42.71
C GLN A 73 -4.09 18.48 41.49
N ALA A 74 -4.09 17.93 40.28
CA ALA A 74 -4.03 18.69 39.04
C ALA A 74 -5.25 19.62 38.89
N LYS A 75 -6.46 19.13 39.18
CA LYS A 75 -7.68 19.96 39.17
C LYS A 75 -7.60 21.10 40.18
N LEU A 76 -7.13 20.81 41.39
CA LEU A 76 -7.03 21.80 42.46
C LEU A 76 -5.97 22.86 42.16
N ALA A 77 -4.85 22.47 41.52
CA ALA A 77 -3.85 23.41 41.01
C ALA A 77 -4.42 24.30 39.90
N LEU A 78 -5.18 23.73 38.96
CA LEU A 78 -5.82 24.47 37.87
C LEU A 78 -6.85 25.48 38.39
N GLU A 79 -7.63 25.11 39.40
CA GLU A 79 -8.59 26.01 40.04
C GLU A 79 -7.89 27.19 40.73
N LYS A 80 -6.82 26.93 41.49
CA LYS A 80 -5.98 27.99 42.10
C LYS A 80 -5.36 28.92 41.06
N LEU A 81 -4.91 28.39 39.93
CA LEU A 81 -4.36 29.21 38.84
C LEU A 81 -5.42 30.11 38.22
N LYS A 82 -6.65 29.60 38.04
CA LYS A 82 -7.79 30.40 37.55
C LYS A 82 -8.19 31.52 38.51
N GLU A 83 -8.08 31.31 39.82
CA GLU A 83 -8.30 32.39 40.79
C GLU A 83 -7.24 33.50 40.69
N GLN A 84 -5.99 33.13 40.38
CA GLN A 84 -4.87 34.08 40.27
C GLN A 84 -4.80 34.79 38.92
N VAL A 85 -5.34 34.18 37.86
CA VAL A 85 -5.37 34.74 36.50
C VAL A 85 -6.83 34.82 36.04
N PRO A 86 -7.50 35.98 36.23
CA PRO A 86 -8.92 36.14 35.88
C PRO A 86 -9.18 36.11 34.37
N ASP A 87 -8.15 36.38 33.56
CA ASP A 87 -8.22 36.42 32.11
C ASP A 87 -7.73 35.08 31.54
N GLU A 88 -8.30 34.60 30.43
CA GLU A 88 -7.96 33.28 29.86
C GLU A 88 -6.51 33.17 29.34
N GLY A 89 -5.62 34.13 29.63
CA GLY A 89 -4.20 34.13 29.29
C GLY A 89 -3.91 34.31 27.80
N TYR A 90 -4.92 34.18 26.95
CA TYR A 90 -4.84 34.35 25.51
C TYR A 90 -5.40 35.71 25.08
N THR A 91 -4.77 36.78 25.55
CA THR A 91 -5.08 38.13 25.03
C THR A 91 -4.10 38.46 23.92
N VAL A 92 -4.61 39.03 22.83
CA VAL A 92 -3.76 39.53 21.75
C VAL A 92 -3.21 40.88 22.19
N PRO A 93 -1.90 41.14 22.06
CA PRO A 93 -1.33 42.45 22.42
C PRO A 93 -2.09 43.59 21.74
N GLY A 94 -2.23 44.72 22.45
CA GLY A 94 -2.81 45.93 21.89
C GLY A 94 -2.19 46.28 20.53
N ASP A 95 -3.04 46.66 19.57
CA ASP A 95 -2.66 47.00 18.19
C ASP A 95 -2.05 45.87 17.34
N TYR A 96 -2.07 44.60 17.77
CA TYR A 96 -1.58 43.46 16.98
C TYR A 96 -2.18 43.46 15.56
N PHE A 97 -3.50 43.53 15.45
CA PHE A 97 -4.19 43.48 14.16
C PHE A 97 -3.96 44.74 13.31
N SER A 98 -3.82 45.90 13.96
CA SER A 98 -3.51 47.17 13.28
C SER A 98 -2.11 47.13 12.65
N GLN A 99 -1.11 46.62 13.40
CA GLN A 99 0.26 46.49 12.91
C GLN A 99 0.45 45.31 11.96
N LEU A 100 -0.39 44.27 12.05
CA LEU A 100 -0.29 43.08 11.21
C LEU A 100 -0.44 43.45 9.73
N GLN A 101 -1.45 44.25 9.38
CA GLN A 101 -1.66 44.68 8.00
C GLN A 101 -0.44 45.45 7.46
N ALA A 102 0.08 46.42 8.23
CA ALA A 102 1.25 47.18 7.85
C ALA A 102 2.51 46.28 7.69
N LYS A 103 2.71 45.31 8.58
CA LYS A 103 3.83 44.35 8.51
C LYS A 103 3.73 43.43 7.29
N ILE A 104 2.53 42.96 6.95
CA ILE A 104 2.29 42.15 5.75
C ILE A 104 2.63 42.97 4.51
N SER A 105 2.04 44.16 4.37
CA SER A 105 2.29 45.05 3.22
C SER A 105 3.77 45.40 3.07
N ALA A 106 4.46 45.72 4.17
CA ALA A 106 5.90 45.99 4.12
C ALA A 106 6.69 44.76 3.64
N LYS A 107 6.35 43.55 4.07
CA LYS A 107 7.03 42.32 3.63
C LYS A 107 6.66 41.88 2.22
N THR A 108 5.44 42.11 1.74
CA THR A 108 5.00 41.62 0.43
C THR A 108 5.28 42.60 -0.71
N ILE A 109 5.34 43.90 -0.42
CA ILE A 109 5.49 44.95 -1.44
C ILE A 109 6.96 45.40 -1.55
N LEU A 110 7.74 45.36 -0.45
CA LEU A 110 9.13 45.82 -0.41
C LEU A 110 10.17 44.70 -0.38
N SER A 111 9.77 43.42 -0.32
CA SER A 111 10.74 42.35 -0.53
C SER A 111 11.18 42.43 -1.98
N ASP A 112 12.41 42.93 -2.17
CA ASP A 112 13.14 42.88 -3.43
C ASP A 112 12.75 41.62 -4.17
N LYS A 113 12.05 41.80 -5.29
CA LYS A 113 11.63 40.74 -6.19
C LYS A 113 12.92 40.03 -6.59
N LYS A 114 13.32 39.01 -5.82
CA LYS A 114 14.41 38.11 -6.17
C LYS A 114 13.95 37.50 -7.47
N GLU A 115 14.44 38.05 -8.57
CA GLU A 115 14.17 37.53 -9.89
C GLU A 115 14.47 36.05 -9.81
N ALA A 116 13.44 35.22 -10.04
CA ALA A 116 13.59 33.79 -10.01
C ALA A 116 14.69 33.46 -11.03
N LYS A 117 15.89 33.15 -10.55
CA LYS A 117 17.01 32.81 -11.42
C LYS A 117 16.60 31.53 -12.12
N ILE A 118 16.16 31.64 -13.37
CA ILE A 118 15.81 30.50 -14.21
C ILE A 118 17.11 29.74 -14.47
N LEU A 119 17.39 28.75 -13.62
CA LEU A 119 18.53 27.87 -13.77
C LEU A 119 18.14 26.78 -14.75
N ARG A 120 18.76 26.78 -15.95
CA ARG A 120 18.65 25.65 -16.89
C ARG A 120 19.40 24.46 -16.29
N LEU A 121 18.64 23.46 -15.82
CA LEU A 121 19.15 22.26 -15.16
C LEU A 121 19.95 21.32 -16.08
N TRP A 122 19.75 21.40 -17.40
CA TRP A 122 20.45 20.57 -18.37
C TRP A 122 21.42 21.41 -19.22
N HIS A 123 22.72 21.23 -18.96
CA HIS A 123 23.79 21.79 -19.77
C HIS A 123 24.13 20.81 -20.91
N SER A 124 23.83 21.20 -22.15
CA SER A 124 23.94 20.38 -23.36
C SER A 124 25.32 19.78 -23.65
N LYS A 125 26.40 20.30 -23.04
CA LYS A 125 27.75 19.76 -23.26
C LYS A 125 28.02 18.47 -22.48
N LEU A 126 27.38 18.26 -21.32
CA LEU A 126 27.60 17.06 -20.49
C LEU A 126 26.86 15.83 -21.03
N VAL A 127 25.75 16.04 -21.74
CA VAL A 127 24.93 14.98 -22.35
C VAL A 127 25.72 14.16 -23.37
N LYS A 128 26.63 14.81 -24.12
CA LYS A 128 27.45 14.14 -25.13
C LYS A 128 28.39 13.11 -24.50
N TYR A 129 28.99 13.44 -23.36
CA TYR A 129 29.86 12.54 -22.61
C TYR A 129 29.08 11.44 -21.87
N ALA A 130 27.94 11.81 -21.27
CA ALA A 130 27.07 10.84 -20.60
C ALA A 130 26.58 9.75 -21.56
N SER A 131 26.16 10.13 -22.78
CA SER A 131 25.75 9.17 -23.80
C SER A 131 26.87 8.19 -24.18
N ALA A 132 28.11 8.68 -24.38
CA ALA A 132 29.26 7.82 -24.70
C ALA A 132 29.60 6.85 -23.57
N ALA A 133 29.58 7.32 -22.32
CA ALA A 133 29.82 6.47 -21.14
C ALA A 133 28.74 5.38 -20.99
N CYS A 134 27.48 5.69 -21.26
CA CYS A 134 26.41 4.70 -21.25
C CYS A 134 26.63 3.59 -22.30
N PHE A 135 27.07 3.92 -23.51
CA PHE A 135 27.39 2.89 -24.50
C PHE A 135 28.53 1.98 -24.05
N LEU A 136 29.60 2.54 -23.46
CA LEU A 136 30.70 1.74 -22.91
C LEU A 136 30.26 0.84 -21.76
N LEU A 137 29.39 1.34 -20.87
CA LEU A 137 28.88 0.55 -19.76
C LEU A 137 27.94 -0.56 -20.23
N ILE A 138 27.07 -0.28 -21.23
CA ILE A 138 26.15 -1.28 -21.79
C ILE A 138 26.92 -2.37 -22.55
N THR A 139 27.93 -2.02 -23.35
CA THR A 139 28.74 -3.01 -24.06
C THR A 139 29.57 -3.85 -23.09
N ALA A 140 30.20 -3.23 -22.09
CA ALA A 140 30.97 -3.94 -21.08
C ALA A 140 30.08 -4.87 -20.23
N ALA A 141 28.92 -4.37 -19.77
CA ALA A 141 27.95 -5.18 -19.02
C ALA A 141 27.37 -6.29 -19.91
N GLY A 142 27.09 -6.01 -21.18
CA GLY A 142 26.62 -7.00 -22.15
C GLY A 142 27.62 -8.15 -22.30
N ILE A 143 28.91 -7.86 -22.46
CA ILE A 143 29.97 -8.88 -22.55
C ILE A 143 30.13 -9.64 -21.23
N TYR A 144 30.03 -8.95 -20.09
CA TYR A 144 30.22 -9.55 -18.77
C TYR A 144 29.06 -10.48 -18.36
N PHE A 145 27.82 -10.11 -18.66
CA PHE A 145 26.63 -10.88 -18.31
C PHE A 145 26.16 -11.85 -19.40
N TYR A 146 26.78 -11.86 -20.59
CA TYR A 146 26.47 -12.84 -21.62
C TYR A 146 27.13 -14.19 -21.31
N PRO A 147 26.38 -15.24 -20.91
CA PRO A 147 26.94 -16.58 -20.80
C PRO A 147 27.41 -17.01 -22.19
N ARG A 148 28.67 -17.46 -22.33
CA ARG A 148 29.20 -17.95 -23.60
C ARG A 148 28.43 -19.18 -24.08
N THR A 149 27.39 -18.97 -24.88
CA THR A 149 26.82 -20.01 -25.73
C THR A 149 27.77 -20.24 -26.92
N PRO A 150 28.13 -21.49 -27.27
CA PRO A 150 28.92 -21.77 -28.46
C PRO A 150 28.07 -21.60 -29.71
N ALA A 151 27.90 -20.37 -30.17
CA ALA A 151 27.24 -20.02 -31.43
C ALA A 151 28.17 -20.17 -32.65
N GLN A 152 28.99 -21.24 -32.68
CA GLN A 152 29.87 -21.57 -33.82
C GLN A 152 29.22 -22.54 -34.83
N GLN A 153 27.95 -22.94 -34.65
CA GLN A 153 27.30 -23.95 -35.50
C GLN A 153 26.22 -23.42 -36.47
N ALA A 154 25.83 -22.14 -36.39
CA ALA A 154 24.84 -21.57 -37.32
C ALA A 154 25.46 -20.79 -38.50
N LEU A 155 26.70 -20.29 -38.35
CA LEU A 155 27.43 -19.61 -39.42
C LEU A 155 28.20 -20.59 -40.34
N SER A 156 28.43 -21.84 -39.91
CA SER A 156 29.19 -22.82 -40.68
C SER A 156 28.38 -23.52 -41.78
N ALA A 157 27.05 -23.58 -41.66
CA ALA A 157 26.19 -24.22 -42.66
C ALA A 157 26.01 -23.34 -43.92
N ASP A 158 25.93 -22.03 -43.75
CA ASP A 158 25.74 -21.06 -44.84
C ASP A 158 27.05 -20.86 -45.66
N MET A 159 28.19 -20.86 -44.97
CA MET A 159 29.52 -20.82 -45.59
C MET A 159 29.87 -22.11 -46.35
N ALA A 160 29.32 -23.26 -45.93
CA ALA A 160 29.53 -24.53 -46.61
C ALA A 160 28.77 -24.62 -47.95
N SER A 161 27.60 -23.98 -48.06
CA SER A 161 26.87 -23.86 -49.33
C SER A 161 27.56 -22.92 -50.32
N GLU A 162 28.07 -21.77 -49.87
CA GLU A 162 28.80 -20.85 -50.78
C GLU A 162 30.10 -21.48 -51.29
N GLN A 163 30.84 -22.19 -50.45
CA GLN A 163 32.10 -22.83 -50.88
C GLN A 163 31.90 -23.95 -51.90
N MET A 164 30.74 -24.62 -51.89
CA MET A 164 30.41 -25.64 -52.90
C MET A 164 30.06 -25.02 -54.26
N LEU A 165 29.62 -23.75 -54.30
CA LEU A 165 29.31 -23.03 -55.54
C LEU A 165 30.58 -22.53 -56.26
N TYR A 166 31.65 -22.23 -55.51
CA TYR A 166 32.95 -21.82 -56.07
C TYR A 166 33.77 -22.96 -56.66
N ASP A 167 33.52 -24.21 -56.24
CA ASP A 167 34.23 -25.41 -56.72
C ASP A 167 33.57 -26.00 -57.99
N ILE A 168 32.57 -25.32 -58.56
CA ILE A 168 31.96 -25.70 -59.82
C ILE A 168 32.91 -25.27 -60.94
N ASP A 169 33.49 -26.25 -61.63
CA ASP A 169 34.38 -26.03 -62.76
C ASP A 169 33.63 -25.36 -63.93
N GLU A 170 34.33 -24.47 -64.65
CA GLU A 170 33.77 -23.71 -65.77
C GLU A 170 33.20 -24.63 -66.87
N SER A 171 33.78 -25.82 -67.07
CA SER A 171 33.25 -26.80 -68.02
C SER A 171 31.86 -27.33 -67.65
N THR A 172 31.55 -27.44 -66.35
CA THR A 172 30.22 -27.85 -65.87
C THR A 172 29.19 -26.74 -66.07
N ILE A 173 29.61 -25.48 -65.89
CA ILE A 173 28.77 -24.31 -66.17
C ILE A 173 28.45 -24.24 -67.67
N ILE A 174 29.45 -24.46 -68.53
CA ILE A 174 29.28 -24.48 -69.99
C ILE A 174 28.36 -25.62 -70.41
N GLU A 175 28.56 -26.84 -69.90
CA GLU A 175 27.69 -27.99 -70.18
C GLU A 175 26.25 -27.74 -69.75
N HIS A 176 26.03 -27.07 -68.60
CA HIS A 176 24.69 -26.75 -68.11
C HIS A 176 24.00 -25.66 -68.94
N ILE A 177 24.73 -24.70 -69.47
CA ILE A 177 24.20 -23.66 -70.38
C ILE A 177 23.89 -24.26 -71.75
N GLU A 178 24.77 -25.13 -72.26
CA GLU A 178 24.60 -25.78 -73.58
C GLU A 178 23.46 -26.81 -73.55
N SER A 179 23.31 -27.56 -72.46
CA SER A 179 22.19 -28.48 -72.25
C SER A 179 20.84 -27.77 -72.03
N ASN A 180 20.83 -26.53 -71.50
CA ASN A 180 19.62 -25.73 -71.31
C ASN A 180 19.28 -24.75 -72.46
N ASN A 181 19.97 -24.84 -73.60
CA ASN A 181 19.60 -24.20 -74.88
C ASN A 181 19.31 -22.68 -74.81
N LEU A 182 20.06 -21.92 -74.00
CA LEU A 182 19.97 -20.46 -73.97
C LEU A 182 20.80 -19.85 -75.10
N LYS A 183 20.14 -19.58 -76.24
CA LYS A 183 20.69 -18.82 -77.37
C LYS A 183 21.30 -17.48 -76.91
N ALA A 184 22.52 -17.19 -77.34
CA ALA A 184 23.09 -15.85 -77.30
C ALA A 184 22.27 -14.92 -78.23
N GLU A 185 21.52 -13.97 -77.67
CA GLU A 185 20.79 -12.96 -78.44
C GLU A 185 21.31 -11.54 -78.14
N ASN A 186 22.09 -11.08 -79.12
CA ASN A 186 22.39 -9.73 -79.64
C ASN A 186 22.13 -8.46 -78.78
N PRO A 187 23.10 -7.52 -78.70
CA PRO A 187 23.03 -6.29 -77.94
C PRO A 187 22.27 -5.21 -78.74
N ALA A 188 21.09 -4.84 -78.27
CA ALA A 188 20.29 -3.76 -78.85
C ALA A 188 19.94 -2.70 -77.80
N VAL A 189 20.92 -2.31 -76.97
CA VAL A 189 20.90 -1.00 -76.34
C VAL A 189 21.61 -0.08 -77.33
N ALA A 190 20.86 0.83 -77.94
CA ALA A 190 21.37 1.71 -78.97
C ALA A 190 22.54 2.54 -78.43
N ASP A 191 23.57 2.72 -79.27
CA ASP A 191 24.80 3.44 -78.93
C ASP A 191 24.54 4.84 -78.34
N ALA A 192 23.43 5.48 -78.75
CA ALA A 192 22.97 6.77 -78.23
C ALA A 192 22.48 6.72 -76.76
N ASP A 193 21.88 5.62 -76.31
CA ASP A 193 21.44 5.46 -74.92
C ASP A 193 22.64 5.22 -74.00
N LEU A 194 23.62 4.46 -74.50
CA LEU A 194 24.88 4.24 -73.80
C LEU A 194 25.71 5.53 -73.72
N GLU A 195 25.81 6.28 -74.81
CA GLU A 195 26.55 7.55 -74.86
C GLU A 195 25.92 8.61 -73.93
N ASN A 196 24.59 8.71 -73.88
CA ASN A 196 23.89 9.59 -72.92
C ASN A 196 24.09 9.15 -71.47
N TYR A 197 24.07 7.85 -71.19
CA TYR A 197 24.31 7.34 -69.84
C TYR A 197 25.74 7.67 -69.37
N ILE A 198 26.72 7.57 -70.25
CA ILE A 198 28.12 7.92 -69.96
C ILE A 198 28.25 9.44 -69.76
N LEU A 199 27.71 10.27 -70.65
CA LEU A 199 27.80 11.74 -70.56
C LEU A 199 27.04 12.36 -69.37
N SER A 200 25.98 11.71 -68.89
CA SER A 200 25.18 12.21 -67.76
C SER A 200 25.74 11.81 -66.39
N ASN A 201 26.40 10.65 -66.29
CA ASN A 201 26.88 10.12 -65.01
C ASN A 201 28.38 10.29 -64.79
N TYR A 202 29.16 10.64 -65.82
CA TYR A 202 30.61 10.82 -65.73
C TYR A 202 31.03 12.18 -66.28
N SER A 203 31.90 12.91 -65.56
CA SER A 203 32.45 14.18 -66.03
C SER A 203 33.63 13.96 -66.99
N GLN A 204 33.97 14.94 -67.85
CA GLN A 204 35.15 14.83 -68.73
C GLN A 204 36.46 14.55 -67.95
N ASN A 205 36.54 14.97 -66.70
CA ASN A 205 37.69 14.65 -65.84
C ASN A 205 37.70 13.20 -65.38
N ASP A 206 36.55 12.54 -65.19
CA ASP A 206 36.48 11.13 -64.76
C ASP A 206 36.85 10.18 -65.90
N ILE A 207 36.41 10.48 -67.13
CA ILE A 207 36.71 9.67 -68.32
C ILE A 207 38.19 9.78 -68.72
N ALA A 208 38.78 10.97 -68.55
CA ALA A 208 40.20 11.20 -68.85
C ALA A 208 41.15 10.71 -67.72
N SER A 209 40.62 10.45 -66.51
CA SER A 209 41.44 9.98 -65.38
C SER A 209 41.68 8.47 -65.34
N ASP A 210 41.02 7.69 -66.21
CA ASP A 210 41.14 6.23 -66.25
C ASP A 210 41.65 5.71 -67.62
N LEU A 211 42.46 6.53 -68.31
CA LEU A 211 43.34 6.12 -69.41
C LEU A 211 44.82 6.36 -69.07
#